data_AF-A0A935PKC1-F1
#
_entry.id   AF-A0A935PKC1-F1
#
_cell.length_a   1.000
_cell.length_b   1.000
_cell.length_c   1.000
_cell.angle_alpha   90.00
_cell.angle_beta   90.00
_cell.angle_gamma   90.00
#
_symmetry.space_group_name_H-M   'P 1'
#
loop_
_entity.id
_entity.type
_entity.pdbx_description
1 polymer ?
#
loop_
_entity_poly.entity_id
_entity_poly.type
_entity_poly.pdbx_seq_one_letter_code
_entity_poly.pdbx_strand_id
1 'polypeptide(L)'
;MVSSRTALTALAATALLVACHQTPATTPTPGSGATAAPAPTPAPGQPGPGGGRGGPRPSPDSLIKLRAGVLKTVAASIAGRENEPAEVVFKNIQVLKGKTAAEVLTTMENYSNALTAQCTTCHVAGSWADESRQNKSRARVMQTMVNAINADHIPKMQMSGAAQVTCMTCHRGLRTPNQAIDAGLQKLNEAAKAGG
;
A
#
# COMPACT_ATOMS: atom_id res chain seq x y z
N MET A 1 74.89 -44.78 -34.95
CA MET A 1 75.56 -45.29 -33.74
C MET A 1 75.55 -44.17 -32.69
N VAL A 2 74.98 -44.44 -31.51
CA VAL A 2 75.10 -43.70 -30.22
C VAL A 2 74.66 -42.22 -30.24
N SER A 3 73.43 -41.88 -29.86
CA SER A 3 72.89 -41.75 -28.48
C SER A 3 73.45 -40.56 -27.68
N SER A 4 72.63 -39.54 -27.41
CA SER A 4 72.50 -38.93 -26.07
C SER A 4 71.42 -37.83 -26.03
N ARG A 5 70.30 -38.12 -25.37
CA ARG A 5 69.89 -37.60 -24.04
C ARG A 5 69.00 -36.36 -24.09
N THR A 6 67.71 -36.66 -24.09
CA THR A 6 66.57 -35.91 -23.58
C THR A 6 66.89 -35.08 -22.34
N ALA A 7 66.55 -33.79 -22.36
CA ALA A 7 66.45 -32.95 -21.18
C ALA A 7 64.99 -32.48 -21.05
N LEU A 8 64.24 -33.16 -20.18
CA LEU A 8 62.95 -32.69 -19.67
C LEU A 8 63.26 -31.59 -18.63
N THR A 9 62.94 -30.34 -18.93
CA THR A 9 62.88 -29.26 -17.94
C THR A 9 61.46 -29.18 -17.39
N ALA A 10 61.29 -29.65 -16.16
CA ALA A 10 60.08 -29.47 -15.38
C ALA A 10 59.94 -27.99 -14.98
N LEU A 11 58.93 -27.30 -15.52
CA LEU A 11 58.50 -26.01 -14.96
C LEU A 11 57.76 -26.28 -13.65
N ALA A 12 58.41 -25.96 -12.54
CA ALA A 12 57.80 -25.88 -11.22
C ALA A 12 56.77 -24.75 -11.21
N ALA A 13 55.49 -25.09 -11.26
CA ALA A 13 54.40 -24.16 -10.99
C ALA A 13 54.47 -23.76 -9.51
N THR A 14 54.86 -22.51 -9.27
CA THR A 14 54.88 -21.89 -7.95
C THR A 14 53.42 -21.70 -7.52
N ALA A 15 52.95 -22.56 -6.61
CA ALA A 15 51.66 -22.40 -5.96
C ALA A 15 51.70 -21.15 -5.07
N LEU A 16 51.17 -20.04 -5.58
CA LEU A 16 50.81 -18.89 -4.76
C LEU A 16 49.66 -19.32 -3.84
N LEU A 17 50.00 -19.63 -2.59
CA LEU A 17 49.06 -19.71 -1.48
C LEU A 17 48.51 -18.30 -1.23
N VAL A 18 47.44 -17.95 -1.96
CA VAL A 18 46.53 -16.88 -1.55
C VAL A 18 45.82 -17.40 -0.31
N ALA A 19 46.33 -17.00 0.86
CA ALA A 19 45.64 -17.20 2.12
C ALA A 19 44.29 -16.50 2.03
N CYS A 20 43.19 -17.24 1.97
CA CYS A 20 41.85 -16.70 2.21
C CYS A 20 41.81 -16.22 3.66
N HIS A 21 41.88 -14.91 3.88
CA HIS A 21 41.60 -14.31 5.18
C HIS A 21 40.07 -14.37 5.31
N GLN A 22 39.61 -15.45 5.94
CA GLN A 22 38.24 -15.55 6.40
C GLN A 22 38.04 -14.45 7.44
N THR A 23 37.35 -13.38 7.05
CA THR A 23 36.74 -12.48 8.03
C THR A 23 35.82 -13.33 8.90
N PRO A 24 35.98 -13.35 10.23
CA PRO A 24 35.05 -14.05 11.09
C PRO A 24 33.66 -13.48 10.83
N ALA A 25 32.73 -14.37 10.46
CA ALA A 25 31.32 -14.03 10.38
C ALA A 25 30.86 -13.65 11.79
N THR A 26 30.77 -12.35 12.07
CA THR A 26 29.97 -11.86 13.19
C THR A 26 28.54 -12.29 12.92
N THR A 27 28.10 -13.32 13.64
CA THR A 27 26.69 -13.66 13.80
C THR A 27 25.95 -12.38 14.19
N PRO A 28 24.91 -11.95 13.45
CA PRO A 28 24.05 -10.89 13.94
C PRO A 28 23.46 -11.38 15.26
N THR A 29 23.81 -10.70 16.34
CA THR A 29 23.11 -10.82 17.62
C THR A 29 21.61 -10.68 17.30
N PRO A 30 20.74 -11.59 17.77
CA PRO A 30 19.31 -11.36 17.69
C PRO A 30 19.07 -10.03 18.39
N GLY A 31 18.78 -8.99 17.60
CA GLY A 31 18.39 -7.70 18.13
C GLY A 31 17.22 -7.99 19.05
N SER A 32 17.42 -7.73 20.34
CA SER A 32 16.38 -7.78 21.35
C SER A 32 15.19 -7.05 20.75
N GLY A 33 14.10 -7.80 20.55
CA GLY A 33 12.87 -7.27 19.98
C GLY A 33 12.46 -6.11 20.85
N ALA A 34 12.72 -4.90 20.36
CA ALA A 34 11.98 -3.73 20.78
C ALA A 34 10.56 -3.99 20.29
N THR A 35 9.80 -4.69 21.12
CA THR A 35 8.35 -4.69 21.07
C THR A 35 7.96 -3.23 21.02
N ALA A 36 7.51 -2.78 19.85
CA ALA A 36 6.84 -1.51 19.75
C ALA A 36 5.71 -1.58 20.78
N ALA A 37 5.82 -0.79 21.84
CA ALA A 37 4.78 -0.71 22.85
C ALA A 37 3.45 -0.48 22.12
N PRO A 38 2.37 -1.19 22.49
CA PRO A 38 1.07 -0.93 21.90
C PRO A 38 0.79 0.57 22.03
N ALA A 39 0.42 1.20 20.92
CA ALA A 39 -0.01 2.59 20.94
C ALA A 39 -1.05 2.75 22.05
N PRO A 40 -0.96 3.79 22.90
CA PRO A 40 -1.86 3.95 24.03
C PRO A 40 -3.30 3.90 23.50
N THR A 41 -4.11 3.03 24.11
CA THR A 41 -5.55 3.06 23.92
C THR A 41 -6.02 4.47 24.26
N PRO A 42 -6.72 5.17 23.33
CA PRO A 42 -7.23 6.49 23.64
C PRO A 42 -8.13 6.39 24.87
N ALA A 43 -7.97 7.34 25.80
CA ALA A 43 -8.78 7.40 27.00
C ALA A 43 -10.27 7.40 26.64
N PRO A 44 -11.16 6.82 27.47
CA PRO A 44 -12.60 6.86 27.24
C PRO A 44 -13.05 8.31 27.00
N GLY A 45 -13.53 8.59 25.79
CA GLY A 45 -13.96 9.94 25.38
C GLY A 45 -13.00 10.73 24.49
N GLN A 46 -11.80 10.22 24.15
CA GLN A 46 -10.97 10.86 23.11
C GLN A 46 -11.42 10.44 21.70
N PRO A 47 -11.76 11.39 20.79
CA PRO A 47 -12.07 11.08 19.41
C PRO A 47 -10.87 10.43 18.72
N GLY A 48 -11.06 9.23 18.17
CA GLY A 48 -10.03 8.58 17.35
C GLY A 48 -9.66 9.42 16.11
N PRO A 49 -8.51 9.16 15.45
CA PRO A 49 -7.94 10.02 14.41
C PRO A 49 -8.70 10.02 13.06
N GLY A 50 -10.00 9.73 13.08
CA GLY A 50 -10.89 9.75 11.92
C GLY A 50 -12.34 10.11 12.24
N GLY A 51 -12.65 10.59 13.45
CA GLY A 51 -13.99 11.00 13.87
C GLY A 51 -14.14 12.52 13.83
N GLY A 52 -14.44 13.06 12.64
CA GLY A 52 -14.98 14.41 12.56
C GLY A 52 -16.29 14.48 13.37
N ARG A 53 -16.42 15.57 14.14
CA ARG A 53 -17.57 15.98 14.97
C ARG A 53 -18.89 15.35 14.52
N GLY A 54 -19.62 14.75 15.46
CA GLY A 54 -20.88 14.00 15.27
C GLY A 54 -22.04 14.81 14.70
N GLY A 55 -21.89 15.31 13.48
CA GLY A 55 -22.98 15.71 12.62
C GLY A 55 -23.54 14.52 11.86
N PRO A 56 -24.75 14.64 11.28
CA PRO A 56 -25.31 13.62 10.42
C PRO A 56 -24.30 13.22 9.32
N ARG A 57 -24.11 11.91 9.10
CA ARG A 57 -23.39 11.43 7.92
C ARG A 57 -24.09 12.04 6.69
N PRO A 58 -23.36 12.62 5.72
CA PRO A 58 -23.98 13.11 4.50
C PRO A 58 -24.87 12.02 3.89
N SER A 59 -26.03 12.39 3.36
CA SER A 59 -26.84 11.43 2.59
C SER A 59 -25.98 10.84 1.46
N PRO A 60 -26.23 9.59 1.04
CA PRO A 60 -25.50 9.00 -0.08
C PRO A 60 -25.41 9.94 -1.30
N ASP A 61 -26.53 10.60 -1.63
CA ASP A 61 -26.61 11.57 -2.72
C ASP A 61 -25.72 12.80 -2.51
N SER A 62 -25.68 13.32 -1.28
CA SER A 62 -24.82 14.46 -0.92
C SER A 62 -23.34 14.12 -1.08
N LEU A 63 -22.97 12.88 -0.75
CA LEU A 63 -21.59 12.41 -0.83
C LEU A 63 -21.16 12.17 -2.29
N ILE A 64 -22.03 11.59 -3.12
CA ILE A 64 -21.81 11.44 -4.56
C ILE A 64 -21.60 12.81 -5.20
N LYS A 65 -22.50 13.76 -4.93
CA LYS A 65 -22.41 15.13 -5.47
C LYS A 65 -21.12 15.83 -5.06
N LEU A 66 -20.71 15.68 -3.79
CA LEU A 66 -19.47 16.27 -3.28
C LEU A 66 -18.24 15.70 -4.01
N ARG A 67 -18.14 14.38 -4.17
CA ARG A 67 -17.02 13.74 -4.87
C ARG A 67 -16.95 14.16 -6.33
N ALA A 68 -18.09 14.13 -7.02
CA ALA A 68 -18.18 14.53 -8.43
C ALA A 68 -17.73 15.98 -8.62
N GLY A 69 -18.12 16.88 -7.71
CA GLY A 69 -17.66 18.26 -7.71
C GLY A 69 -16.14 18.39 -7.58
N VAL A 70 -15.54 17.69 -6.62
CA VAL A 70 -14.09 17.70 -6.41
C VAL A 70 -13.35 17.13 -7.63
N LEU A 71 -13.79 15.98 -8.16
CA LEU A 71 -13.19 15.37 -9.35
C LEU A 71 -13.28 16.30 -10.56
N LYS A 72 -14.43 16.97 -10.77
CA LYS A 72 -14.58 17.96 -11.83
C LYS A 72 -13.60 19.12 -11.69
N THR A 73 -13.40 19.64 -10.48
CA THR A 73 -12.43 20.71 -10.23
C THR A 73 -11.00 20.27 -10.54
N VAL A 74 -10.60 19.06 -10.13
CA VAL A 74 -9.24 18.57 -10.42
C VAL A 74 -9.08 18.23 -11.90
N ALA A 75 -10.09 17.66 -12.55
CA ALA A 75 -10.09 17.40 -13.99
C ALA A 75 -9.90 18.69 -14.80
N ALA A 76 -10.59 19.77 -14.43
CA ALA A 76 -10.41 21.08 -15.06
C ALA A 76 -8.97 21.62 -14.90
N SER A 77 -8.29 21.31 -13.78
CA SER A 77 -6.90 21.74 -13.56
C SER A 77 -5.86 21.01 -14.41
N ILE A 78 -6.25 19.90 -15.05
CA ILE A 78 -5.37 19.11 -15.92
C ILE A 78 -5.83 19.11 -17.39
N ALA A 79 -6.74 20.02 -17.76
CA ALA A 79 -7.30 20.09 -19.11
C ALA A 79 -6.19 20.18 -20.17
N GLY A 80 -6.22 19.29 -21.16
CA GLY A 80 -5.21 19.18 -22.22
C GLY A 80 -3.96 18.38 -21.83
N ARG A 81 -3.88 17.86 -20.60
CA ARG A 81 -2.77 17.05 -20.07
C ARG A 81 -3.23 15.69 -19.55
N GLU A 82 -4.43 15.27 -19.89
CA GLU A 82 -5.10 14.07 -19.36
C GLU A 82 -4.33 12.79 -19.64
N ASN A 83 -3.69 12.72 -20.82
CA ASN A 83 -2.94 11.56 -21.31
C ASN A 83 -1.45 11.63 -20.95
N GLU A 84 -0.97 12.72 -20.36
CA GLU A 84 0.42 12.79 -19.88
C GLU A 84 0.64 11.85 -18.69
N PRO A 85 1.87 11.33 -18.50
CA PRO A 85 2.21 10.58 -17.30
C PRO A 85 1.89 11.37 -16.04
N ALA A 86 1.23 10.72 -15.08
CA ALA A 86 0.72 11.37 -13.87
C ALA A 86 1.83 12.02 -13.04
N GLU A 87 3.04 11.47 -13.03
CA GLU A 87 4.21 12.04 -12.36
C GLU A 87 4.72 13.36 -12.99
N VAL A 88 4.32 13.67 -14.22
CA VAL A 88 4.62 14.94 -14.90
C VAL A 88 3.55 15.99 -14.60
N VAL A 89 2.29 15.55 -14.40
CA VAL A 89 1.16 16.45 -14.14
C VAL A 89 0.99 16.74 -12.64
N PHE A 90 1.12 15.72 -11.80
CA PHE A 90 0.88 15.79 -10.36
C PHE A 90 2.16 15.64 -9.56
N LYS A 91 2.20 16.34 -8.42
CA LYS A 91 3.29 16.22 -7.45
C LYS A 91 3.11 14.96 -6.58
N ASN A 92 4.23 14.31 -6.24
CA ASN A 92 4.30 13.22 -5.25
C ASN A 92 3.51 11.94 -5.60
N ILE A 93 3.49 11.57 -6.89
CA ILE A 93 3.05 10.24 -7.33
C ILE A 93 4.14 9.21 -6.99
N GLN A 94 3.78 8.16 -6.22
CA GLN A 94 4.73 7.11 -5.83
C GLN A 94 4.32 5.72 -6.32
N VAL A 95 3.06 5.33 -6.09
CA VAL A 95 2.56 3.97 -6.43
C VAL A 95 1.89 3.94 -7.81
N LEU A 96 1.26 5.03 -8.23
CA LEU A 96 0.52 5.14 -9.50
C LEU A 96 1.37 5.71 -10.64
N LYS A 97 2.70 5.52 -10.60
CA LYS A 97 3.61 5.99 -11.66
C LYS A 97 3.31 5.26 -12.97
N GLY A 98 3.55 5.94 -14.10
CA GLY A 98 3.30 5.39 -15.44
C GLY A 98 1.82 5.34 -15.85
N LYS A 99 0.89 5.66 -14.94
CA LYS A 99 -0.51 5.94 -15.30
C LYS A 99 -0.64 7.33 -15.89
N THR A 100 -1.66 7.57 -16.69
CA THR A 100 -1.99 8.91 -17.16
C THR A 100 -2.62 9.75 -16.03
N ALA A 101 -2.61 11.07 -16.18
CA ALA A 101 -3.26 11.96 -15.22
C ALA A 101 -4.77 11.66 -15.07
N ALA A 102 -5.47 11.33 -16.17
CA ALA A 102 -6.87 10.92 -16.12
C ALA A 102 -7.07 9.59 -15.36
N GLU A 103 -6.21 8.60 -15.59
CA GLU A 103 -6.30 7.31 -14.89
C GLU A 103 -6.11 7.45 -13.37
N VAL A 104 -5.29 8.40 -12.93
CA VAL A 104 -5.16 8.71 -11.49
C VAL A 104 -6.46 9.28 -10.94
N LEU A 105 -7.17 10.16 -11.65
CA LEU A 105 -8.47 10.66 -11.20
C LEU A 105 -9.52 9.56 -11.11
N THR A 106 -9.60 8.68 -12.12
CA THR A 106 -10.46 7.49 -12.10
C THR A 106 -10.13 6.58 -10.92
N THR A 107 -8.84 6.43 -10.61
CA THR A 107 -8.40 5.64 -9.45
C THR A 107 -8.86 6.27 -8.13
N MET A 108 -8.77 7.60 -7.99
CA MET A 108 -9.26 8.30 -6.80
C MET A 108 -10.77 8.21 -6.63
N GLU A 109 -11.53 8.26 -7.72
CA GLU A 109 -12.97 8.01 -7.71
C GLU A 109 -13.28 6.60 -7.18
N ASN A 110 -12.60 5.58 -7.71
CA ASN A 110 -12.76 4.19 -7.30
C ASN A 110 -12.47 3.99 -5.80
N TYR A 111 -11.42 4.61 -5.27
CA TYR A 111 -11.14 4.57 -3.83
C TYR A 111 -12.28 5.22 -3.02
N SER A 112 -12.73 6.40 -3.44
CA SER A 112 -13.77 7.13 -2.73
C SER A 112 -15.08 6.34 -2.66
N ASN A 113 -15.43 5.64 -3.74
CA ASN A 113 -16.61 4.78 -3.84
C ASN A 113 -16.45 3.53 -2.96
N ALA A 114 -15.33 2.83 -3.06
CA ALA A 114 -15.10 1.59 -2.31
C ALA A 114 -15.14 1.78 -0.78
N LEU A 115 -14.66 2.92 -0.28
CA LEU A 115 -14.57 3.21 1.16
C LEU A 115 -15.77 4.02 1.68
N THR A 116 -16.67 4.46 0.80
CA THR A 116 -17.67 5.50 1.08
C THR A 116 -17.04 6.72 1.81
N ALA A 117 -15.87 7.16 1.34
CA ALA A 117 -15.08 8.24 1.93
C ALA A 117 -15.22 9.57 1.15
N GLN A 118 -14.99 10.70 1.82
CA GLN A 118 -14.81 12.00 1.15
C GLN A 118 -13.35 12.14 0.70
N CYS A 119 -13.07 12.94 -0.34
CA CYS A 119 -11.70 13.17 -0.81
C CYS A 119 -10.78 13.69 0.31
N THR A 120 -11.31 14.55 1.18
CA THR A 120 -10.63 15.12 2.35
C THR A 120 -10.38 14.13 3.49
N THR A 121 -10.92 12.91 3.40
CA THR A 121 -10.59 11.81 4.34
C THR A 121 -9.12 11.41 4.19
N CYS A 122 -8.59 11.45 2.97
CA CYS A 122 -7.20 11.11 2.66
C CYS A 122 -6.37 12.32 2.24
N HIS A 123 -6.98 13.39 1.70
CA HIS A 123 -6.25 14.56 1.22
C HIS A 123 -6.48 15.81 2.06
N VAL A 124 -5.58 16.77 1.92
CA VAL A 124 -5.81 18.17 2.31
C VAL A 124 -6.39 18.88 1.08
N ALA A 125 -7.56 19.51 1.22
CA ALA A 125 -8.20 20.22 0.10
C ALA A 125 -7.28 21.33 -0.42
N GLY A 126 -7.10 21.41 -1.73
CA GLY A 126 -6.17 22.36 -2.36
C GLY A 126 -4.69 21.99 -2.27
N SER A 127 -4.31 21.03 -1.42
CA SER A 127 -2.94 20.50 -1.31
C SER A 127 -2.94 18.98 -1.48
N TRP A 128 -3.24 18.53 -2.70
CA TRP A 128 -3.44 17.11 -3.01
C TRP A 128 -2.17 16.25 -2.80
N ALA A 129 -0.99 16.85 -2.92
CA ALA A 129 0.31 16.21 -2.74
C ALA A 129 0.74 16.05 -1.27
N ASP A 130 0.04 16.73 -0.34
CA ASP A 130 0.31 16.72 1.10
C ASP A 130 0.18 15.31 1.71
N GLU A 131 1.09 14.95 2.62
CA GLU A 131 1.18 13.64 3.29
C GLU A 131 0.84 13.68 4.80
N SER A 132 0.37 14.82 5.34
CA SER A 132 0.00 14.96 6.76
C SER A 132 -1.17 14.05 7.17
N ARG A 133 -1.98 13.61 6.20
CA ARG A 133 -3.10 12.70 6.39
C ARG A 133 -2.61 11.25 6.39
N GLN A 134 -2.58 10.62 7.55
CA GLN A 134 -2.23 9.19 7.70
C GLN A 134 -3.06 8.24 6.81
N ASN A 135 -4.30 8.59 6.47
CA ASN A 135 -5.11 7.73 5.60
C ASN A 135 -4.54 7.65 4.18
N LYS A 136 -3.79 8.67 3.72
CA LYS A 136 -3.13 8.66 2.42
C LYS A 136 -1.99 7.65 2.37
N SER A 137 -1.12 7.65 3.38
CA SER A 137 -0.02 6.68 3.47
C SER A 137 -0.54 5.25 3.60
N ARG A 138 -1.60 5.03 4.39
CA ARG A 138 -2.31 3.74 4.44
C ARG A 138 -2.87 3.32 3.08
N ALA A 139 -3.52 4.24 2.35
CA ALA A 139 -4.04 3.96 1.01
C ALA A 139 -2.94 3.57 0.01
N ARG A 140 -1.74 4.16 0.11
CA ARG A 140 -0.59 3.74 -0.71
C ARG A 140 -0.18 2.28 -0.44
N VAL A 141 -0.11 1.89 0.83
CA VAL A 141 0.17 0.49 1.21
C VAL A 141 -0.92 -0.47 0.70
N MET A 142 -2.19 -0.06 0.81
CA MET A 142 -3.30 -0.86 0.27
C MET A 142 -3.22 -1.00 -1.24
N GLN A 143 -2.82 0.06 -1.96
CA GLN A 143 -2.65 -0.01 -3.41
C GLN A 143 -1.49 -0.94 -3.79
N THR A 144 -0.37 -0.94 -3.06
CA THR A 144 0.72 -1.89 -3.33
C THR A 144 0.28 -3.34 -3.08
N MET A 145 -0.54 -3.57 -2.04
CA MET A 145 -1.12 -4.90 -1.77
C MET A 145 -2.04 -5.35 -2.90
N VAL A 146 -2.96 -4.50 -3.36
CA VAL A 146 -3.86 -4.83 -4.47
C VAL A 146 -3.09 -5.11 -5.76
N ASN A 147 -2.05 -4.31 -6.05
CA ASN A 147 -1.18 -4.56 -7.20
C ASN A 147 -0.52 -5.93 -7.12
N ALA A 148 0.06 -6.28 -5.96
CA ALA A 148 0.69 -7.59 -5.76
C ALA A 148 -0.31 -8.74 -5.89
N ILE A 149 -1.51 -8.63 -5.31
CA ILE A 149 -2.56 -9.65 -5.47
C ILE A 149 -2.90 -9.86 -6.94
N ASN A 150 -3.15 -8.77 -7.67
CA ASN A 150 -3.55 -8.82 -9.06
C ASN A 150 -2.45 -9.31 -10.00
N ALA A 151 -1.18 -9.02 -9.70
CA ALA A 151 -0.05 -9.48 -10.50
C ALA A 151 0.33 -10.93 -10.17
N ASP A 152 0.42 -11.26 -8.88
CA ASP A 152 1.12 -12.47 -8.43
C ASP A 152 0.18 -13.63 -8.14
N HIS A 153 -1.09 -13.37 -7.84
CA HIS A 153 -2.03 -14.39 -7.34
C HIS A 153 -3.22 -14.61 -8.26
N ILE A 154 -3.85 -13.53 -8.77
CA ILE A 154 -5.04 -13.68 -9.63
C ILE A 154 -4.78 -14.54 -10.88
N PRO A 155 -3.69 -14.37 -11.64
CA PRO A 155 -3.45 -15.17 -12.84
C PRO A 155 -3.29 -16.68 -12.54
N LYS A 156 -2.83 -17.03 -11.33
CA LYS A 156 -2.63 -18.43 -10.92
C LYS A 156 -3.94 -19.17 -10.68
N MET A 157 -5.04 -18.44 -10.44
CA MET A 157 -6.36 -19.05 -10.24
C MET A 157 -7.03 -19.49 -11.54
N GLN A 158 -6.45 -19.19 -12.72
CA GLN A 158 -6.97 -19.60 -14.03
C GLN A 158 -8.47 -19.27 -14.23
N MET A 159 -8.90 -18.13 -13.66
CA MET A 159 -10.28 -17.67 -13.78
C MET A 159 -10.57 -17.24 -15.22
N SER A 160 -11.76 -17.53 -15.71
CA SER A 160 -12.21 -16.99 -16.99
C SER A 160 -12.45 -15.48 -16.87
N GLY A 161 -11.96 -14.73 -17.88
CA GLY A 161 -12.13 -13.27 -17.96
C GLY A 161 -11.13 -12.45 -17.15
N ALA A 162 -11.35 -11.15 -17.10
CA ALA A 162 -10.47 -10.18 -16.45
C ALA A 162 -10.76 -10.05 -14.94
N ALA A 163 -10.72 -11.17 -14.21
CA ALA A 163 -10.89 -11.15 -12.76
C ALA A 163 -9.78 -10.26 -12.13
N GLN A 164 -10.17 -9.36 -11.21
CA GLN A 164 -9.26 -8.51 -10.46
C GLN A 164 -9.82 -8.22 -9.08
N VAL A 165 -8.93 -8.18 -8.09
CA VAL A 165 -9.24 -7.63 -6.78
C VAL A 165 -9.18 -6.11 -6.87
N THR A 166 -10.18 -5.45 -6.30
CA THR A 166 -10.22 -4.00 -6.15
C THR A 166 -10.41 -3.65 -4.68
N CYS A 167 -10.29 -2.37 -4.34
CA CYS A 167 -10.64 -1.89 -3.00
C CYS A 167 -12.06 -2.31 -2.61
N MET A 168 -12.97 -2.36 -3.58
CA MET A 168 -14.37 -2.74 -3.35
C MET A 168 -14.51 -4.19 -2.88
N THR A 169 -13.69 -5.11 -3.41
CA THR A 169 -13.75 -6.54 -3.06
C THR A 169 -13.72 -6.77 -1.54
N CYS A 170 -12.88 -6.01 -0.81
CA CYS A 170 -12.76 -6.12 0.64
C CYS A 170 -13.55 -5.05 1.40
N HIS A 171 -13.50 -3.78 0.97
CA HIS A 171 -14.12 -2.69 1.73
C HIS A 171 -15.64 -2.71 1.66
N ARG A 172 -16.23 -3.09 0.53
CA ARG A 172 -17.68 -3.24 0.37
C ARG A 172 -18.49 -2.01 0.82
N GLY A 173 -17.97 -0.81 0.57
CA GLY A 173 -18.60 0.46 0.98
C GLY A 173 -18.32 0.86 2.44
N LEU A 174 -17.50 0.11 3.17
CA LEU A 174 -17.09 0.38 4.54
C LEU A 174 -15.65 0.91 4.60
N ARG A 175 -15.39 1.83 5.53
CA ARG A 175 -14.03 2.36 5.74
C ARG A 175 -13.08 1.30 6.28
N THR A 176 -13.60 0.41 7.11
CA THR A 176 -12.87 -0.73 7.67
C THR A 176 -13.58 -2.00 7.19
N PRO A 177 -12.87 -2.94 6.54
CA PRO A 177 -13.44 -4.24 6.20
C PRO A 177 -14.02 -4.92 7.45
N ASN A 178 -15.14 -5.64 7.28
CA ASN A 178 -15.84 -6.37 8.34
C ASN A 178 -16.39 -5.56 9.54
N GLN A 179 -16.28 -4.23 9.56
CA GLN A 179 -16.72 -3.39 10.68
C GLN A 179 -18.16 -3.69 11.18
N ALA A 180 -19.10 -3.91 10.25
CA ALA A 180 -20.48 -4.21 10.61
C ALA A 180 -20.64 -5.60 11.27
N ILE A 181 -19.87 -6.58 10.81
CA ILE A 181 -19.82 -7.93 11.36
C ILE A 181 -19.22 -7.85 12.77
N ASP A 182 -18.09 -7.17 12.93
CA ASP A 182 -17.41 -7.03 14.22
C ASP A 182 -18.30 -6.36 15.28
N ALA A 183 -19.01 -5.29 14.89
CA ALA A 183 -19.97 -4.63 15.78
C ALA A 183 -21.14 -5.53 16.17
N GLY A 184 -21.61 -6.40 15.26
CA GLY A 184 -22.63 -7.40 15.54
C GLY A 184 -22.14 -8.44 16.54
N LEU A 185 -20.95 -9.01 16.29
CA LEU A 185 -20.31 -9.99 17.17
C LEU A 185 -20.08 -9.43 18.58
N GLN A 186 -19.63 -8.18 18.70
CA GLN A 186 -19.44 -7.54 20.00
C GLN A 186 -20.75 -7.45 20.78
N LYS A 187 -21.85 -7.03 20.14
CA LYS A 187 -23.16 -6.93 20.81
C LYS A 187 -23.65 -8.28 21.32
N LEU A 188 -23.46 -9.36 20.55
CA LEU A 188 -23.81 -10.71 20.96
C LEU A 188 -23.01 -11.14 22.20
N ASN A 189 -21.71 -10.84 22.23
CA ASN A 189 -20.85 -11.16 23.36
C ASN A 189 -21.26 -10.41 24.63
N GLU A 190 -21.61 -9.11 24.53
CA GLU A 190 -22.07 -8.33 25.68
C GLU A 190 -23.44 -8.81 26.19
N ALA A 191 -24.36 -9.19 25.29
CA ALA A 191 -25.63 -9.78 25.68
C ALA A 191 -25.47 -11.11 26.42
N ALA A 192 -24.52 -11.95 25.98
CA ALA A 192 -24.21 -13.22 26.65
C ALA A 192 -23.65 -13.03 28.06
N LYS A 193 -22.85 -11.99 28.30
CA LYS A 193 -22.31 -11.66 29.64
C LYS A 193 -23.36 -11.10 30.60
N ALA A 194 -24.37 -10.40 30.08
CA ALA A 194 -25.41 -9.78 30.90
C ALA A 194 -26.52 -10.77 31.34
N GLY A 195 -26.56 -11.97 30.74
CA GLY A 195 -27.56 -13.00 31.01
C GLY A 195 -27.06 -14.18 31.87
N GLY A 196 -25.86 -14.11 32.44
CA GLY A 196 -25.29 -15.08 33.38
C GLY A 196 -24.92 -14.43 34.70
#